data_AF-A0A8T5M6N7-F1
#
_entry.id   AF-A0A8T5M6N7-F1
#
_cell.length_a   1.000
_cell.length_b   1.000
_cell.length_c   1.000
_cell.angle_alpha   90.00
_cell.angle_beta   90.00
_cell.angle_gamma   90.00
#
_symmetry.space_group_name_H-M   'P 1'
#
loop_
_entity.id
_entity.type
_entity.pdbx_description
1 polymer ?
#
loop_
_entity_poly.entity_id
_entity_poly.type
_entity_poly.pdbx_seq_one_letter_code
_entity_poly.pdbx_strand_id
1 'polypeptide(L)' 'MFFKRKKKFPTLAVIVLVFAIAWLFSELGYLKINIPWIPLILIIVAVGWIVNRYMG' A
#
# COMPACT_ATOMS: atom_id res chain seq x y z
N MET A 1 21.16 19.20 -20.83
CA MET A 1 19.81 19.34 -20.22
C MET A 1 19.58 18.12 -19.33
N PHE A 2 19.77 18.24 -18.02
CA PHE A 2 19.55 17.11 -17.10
C PHE A 2 18.04 16.94 -16.87
N PHE A 3 17.43 15.93 -17.49
CA PHE A 3 16.07 15.51 -17.14
C PHE A 3 16.06 15.01 -15.69
N LYS A 4 15.74 15.89 -14.73
CA LYS A 4 15.30 15.46 -13.40
C LYS A 4 14.01 14.67 -13.58
N ARG A 5 14.10 13.34 -13.72
CA ARG A 5 12.94 12.47 -13.62
C ARG A 5 12.37 12.68 -12.22
N LYS A 6 11.25 13.39 -12.11
CA LYS A 6 10.48 13.40 -10.86
C LYS A 6 10.21 11.95 -10.49
N LYS A 7 10.78 11.49 -9.37
CA LYS A 7 10.52 10.15 -8.81
C LYS A 7 9.04 10.12 -8.43
N LYS A 8 8.18 9.71 -9.36
CA LYS A 8 6.77 9.46 -9.07
C LYS A 8 6.71 8.32 -8.06
N PHE A 9 6.00 8.55 -6.97
CA PHE A 9 5.84 7.52 -5.94
C PHE A 9 5.17 6.29 -6.57
N PRO A 10 5.71 5.07 -6.42
CA PRO A 10 5.22 3.90 -7.13
C PRO A 10 3.97 3.33 -6.43
N THR A 11 2.88 4.08 -6.48
CA THR A 11 1.61 3.78 -5.80
C THR A 11 1.07 2.41 -6.16
N LEU A 12 1.16 2.01 -7.44
CA LEU A 12 0.76 0.68 -7.90
C LEU A 12 1.59 -0.43 -7.24
N ALA A 13 2.90 -0.26 -7.11
CA ALA A 13 3.76 -1.25 -6.46
C ALA A 13 3.43 -1.38 -4.97
N VAL A 14 3.10 -0.28 -4.30
CA VAL A 14 2.68 -0.28 -2.88
C VAL A 14 1.35 -1.01 -2.70
N ILE A 15 0.38 -0.78 -3.58
CA ILE A 15 -0.91 -1.48 -3.54
C ILE A 15 -0.72 -2.99 -3.70
N VAL A 16 0.10 -3.41 -4.68
CA VAL A 16 0.40 -4.83 -4.92
C VAL A 16 1.12 -5.45 -3.72
N LEU A 17 2.12 -4.76 -3.16
CA LEU A 17 2.86 -5.22 -1.98
C LEU A 17 1.92 -5.47 -0.79
N VAL A 18 0.98 -4.55 -0.56
CA VAL A 18 0.00 -4.69 0.50
C VAL A 18 -0.91 -5.88 0.28
N PHE A 19 -1.41 -6.06 -0.94
CA PHE A 19 -2.27 -7.19 -1.27
C PHE A 19 -1.55 -8.52 -1.04
N ALA A 20 -0.28 -8.59 -1.44
CA ALA A 20 0.56 -9.77 -1.24
C ALA A 20 0.82 -10.06 0.25
N ILE A 21 1.10 -9.03 1.06
CA ILE A 21 1.30 -9.17 2.51
C ILE A 21 0.00 -9.65 3.17
N ALA A 22 -1.12 -8.99 2.87
CA ALA A 22 -2.41 -9.31 3.44
C ALA A 22 -2.85 -10.75 3.10
N TRP A 23 -2.59 -11.20 1.86
CA TRP A 23 -2.79 -12.58 1.43
C TRP A 23 -1.89 -13.56 2.18
N LEU A 24 -0.60 -13.26 2.30
CA LEU A 24 0.38 -14.11 2.99
C LEU A 24 0.02 -14.29 4.47
N PHE A 25 -0.41 -13.23 5.15
CA PHE A 25 -0.86 -13.30 6.55
C PHE A 25 -2.17 -14.08 6.71
N SER A 26 -3.03 -14.10 5.68
CA SER A 26 -4.23 -14.96 5.63
C SER A 26 -3.84 -16.43 5.50
N GLU A 27 -2.90 -16.75 4.62
CA GLU A 27 -2.42 -18.13 4.39
C GLU A 27 -1.66 -18.70 5.60
N LEU A 28 -0.85 -17.89 6.27
CA LEU A 28 -0.07 -18.33 7.42
C LEU A 28 -0.92 -18.58 8.69
N GLY A 29 -2.24 -18.32 8.65
CA GLY A 29 -3.14 -18.58 9.78
C GLY A 29 -2.89 -17.71 11.02
N TYR A 30 -1.95 -16.75 10.96
CA TYR A 30 -1.73 -15.74 12.01
C TYR A 30 -2.93 -14.81 12.17
N LEU A 31 -3.74 -14.65 11.12
CA LEU A 31 -5.01 -13.93 11.17
C LEU A 31 -6.17 -14.92 11.39
N LYS A 32 -6.43 -15.31 12.64
CA LYS A 32 -7.76 -15.79 13.02
C LYS A 32 -8.70 -14.57 13.00
N ILE A 33 -9.45 -14.45 11.91
CA ILE A 33 -10.15 -13.25 11.46
C ILE A 33 -11.18 -12.77 12.50
N ASN A 34 -10.83 -11.71 13.23
CA ASN A 34 -11.80 -10.72 13.72
C ASN A 34 -11.32 -9.27 13.47
N ILE A 35 -10.32 -9.10 12.59
CA ILE A 35 -9.84 -7.79 12.17
C ILE A 35 -10.59 -7.43 10.87
N PRO A 36 -11.32 -6.31 10.82
CA PRO A 36 -12.01 -5.89 9.62
C PRO A 36 -10.98 -5.48 8.54
N TRP A 37 -11.00 -6.17 7.39
CA TRP A 37 -10.08 -5.96 6.28
C TRP A 37 -10.29 -4.61 5.57
N ILE A 38 -11.53 -4.13 5.55
CA ILE A 38 -11.93 -2.85 4.95
C ILE A 38 -11.15 -1.66 5.52
N PRO A 39 -11.09 -1.44 6.86
CA PRO A 39 -10.31 -0.35 7.43
C PRO A 39 -8.79 -0.51 7.21
N LEU A 40 -8.27 -1.73 7.15
CA LEU A 40 -6.85 -1.96 6.84
C LEU A 40 -6.51 -1.43 5.42
N ILE A 41 -7.34 -1.77 4.43
CA ILE A 41 -7.17 -1.31 3.05
C ILE A 41 -7.33 0.22 2.97
N LEU A 42 -8.31 0.79 3.68
CA LEU A 42 -8.53 2.24 3.72
C LEU A 42 -7.33 3.01 4.26
N ILE A 43 -6.69 2.54 5.34
CA ILE A 43 -5.49 3.16 5.90
C ILE A 43 -4.37 3.18 4.86
N ILE A 44 -4.22 2.09 4.12
CA ILE A 44 -3.16 1.94 3.13
C ILE A 44 -3.39 2.86 1.93
N VAL A 45 -4.63 2.92 1.42
CA VAL A 45 -5.00 3.84 0.34
C VAL A 45 -4.80 5.28 0.78
N ALA A 46 -5.19 5.64 2.00
CA ALA A 46 -4.99 6.97 2.57
C ALA A 46 -3.50 7.33 2.66
N VAL A 47 -2.65 6.42 3.16
CA VAL A 47 -1.20 6.62 3.22
C VAL A 47 -0.60 6.78 1.82
N GLY A 48 -0.98 5.92 0.87
CA GLY A 48 -0.53 6.02 -0.53
C GLY A 48 -0.91 7.35 -1.17
N TRP A 49 -2.10 7.88 -0.88
CA TRP A 49 -2.56 9.18 -1.36
C TRP A 49 -1.82 10.35 -0.72
N ILE A 50 -1.62 10.32 0.60
CA ILE A 50 -0.86 11.33 1.33
C ILE A 50 0.56 11.39 0.76
N VAL A 51 1.24 10.25 0.65
CA VAL A 51 2.62 10.22 0.16
C VAL A 51 2.71 10.69 -1.30
N ASN A 52 1.78 10.27 -2.16
CA ASN A 52 1.72 10.77 -3.54
C ASN A 52 1.48 12.28 -3.61
N ARG A 53 0.70 12.85 -2.70
CA ARG A 53 0.41 14.30 -2.66
C ARG A 53 1.57 15.13 -2.12
N TYR A 54 2.33 14.62 -1.15
CA TYR A 54 3.43 15.37 -0.53
C TYR A 54 4.79 15.15 -1.22
N MET A 55 4.98 14.03 -1.93
CA MET A 55 6.24 13.71 -2.62
C MET A 55 6.18 13.82 -4.16
N GLY A 56 5.01 14.05 -4.76
CA GLY A 56 4.83 14.28 -6.21
C GLY A 56 4.91 15.75 -6.61
#